data_AF-A0A815EZU3-F1
#
_entry.id   AF-A0A815EZU3-F1
#
_cell.length_a   1.000
_cell.length_b   1.000
_cell.length_c   1.000
_cell.angle_alpha   90.00
_cell.angle_beta   90.00
_cell.angle_gamma   90.00
#
_symmetry.space_group_name_H-M   'P 1'
#
loop_
_entity.id
_entity.type
_entity.pdbx_description
1 polymer ?
#
loop_
_entity_poly.entity_id
_entity_poly.type
_entity_poly.pdbx_seq_one_letter_code
_entity_poly.pdbx_strand_id
1 'polypeptide(L)'
;MGSGWFISILVALPYLFVGGFACSNSTEAPFLPYYTLISTLILPVIIVGICNTRILLYVRNSTRQVHTEGNRSRVSHVRDVRLLKIMIGTFIIFFIGWAPVFLMQIFGQNNVIPSIVDACFQVLPSLTMLFDVIFLIYTNQPVRLFLKQLVIRQPQHLQNRHVRTAIKQNIHTIPNH
;
A
#
# COMPACT_ATOMS: atom_id res chain seq x y z
N MET A 1 10.27 18.38 1.70
CA MET A 1 10.05 17.75 0.37
C MET A 1 11.33 17.27 -0.32
N GLY A 2 12.55 17.53 0.18
CA GLY A 2 13.79 17.16 -0.53
C GLY A 2 14.40 15.79 -0.20
N SER A 3 14.28 15.29 1.05
CA SER A 3 15.06 14.13 1.51
C SER A 3 14.75 12.82 0.78
N GLY A 4 13.50 12.58 0.39
CA GLY A 4 13.12 11.37 -0.35
C GLY A 4 13.79 11.27 -1.72
N TRP A 5 13.94 12.40 -2.42
CA TRP A 5 14.61 12.46 -3.71
C TRP A 5 16.11 12.14 -3.59
N PHE A 6 16.76 12.65 -2.54
CA PHE A 6 18.16 12.34 -2.28
C PHE A 6 18.38 10.85 -2.01
N ILE A 7 17.49 10.21 -1.25
CA ILE A 7 17.57 8.77 -0.98
C ILE A 7 17.37 7.98 -2.29
N SER A 8 16.38 8.33 -3.11
CA SER A 8 16.16 7.65 -4.40
C SER A 8 17.34 7.81 -5.35
N ILE A 9 17.93 9.00 -5.43
CA ILE A 9 19.13 9.26 -6.24
C ILE A 9 20.31 8.43 -5.70
N LEU A 10 20.49 8.38 -4.38
CA LEU A 10 21.58 7.64 -3.74
C LEU A 10 21.45 6.13 -3.97
N VAL A 11 20.23 5.59 -3.96
CA VAL A 11 19.95 4.18 -4.30
C VAL A 11 20.15 3.89 -5.78
N ALA A 12 19.82 4.83 -6.67
CA ALA A 12 20.03 4.69 -8.12
C ALA A 12 21.49 4.88 -8.55
N LEU A 13 22.32 5.50 -7.70
CA LEU A 13 23.68 5.90 -8.03
C LEU A 13 24.58 4.72 -8.47
N PRO A 14 24.61 3.56 -7.78
CA PRO A 14 25.43 2.43 -8.21
C PRO A 14 25.03 1.88 -9.58
N TYR A 15 23.75 1.96 -9.93
CA TYR A 15 23.24 1.51 -11.23
C TYR A 15 23.74 2.40 -12.37
N LEU A 16 23.85 3.72 -12.14
CA LEU A 16 24.38 4.68 -13.12
C LEU A 16 25.87 4.45 -13.41
N PHE A 17 26.65 4.03 -12.41
CA PHE A 17 28.09 3.82 -12.56
C PHE A 17 28.47 2.43 -13.11
N VAL A 18 27.67 1.38 -12.82
CA VAL A 18 28.00 0.00 -13.22
C VAL A 18 27.52 -0.35 -14.63
N GLY A 19 26.35 0.15 -15.05
CA GLY A 19 25.77 -0.17 -16.37
C GLY A 19 25.95 0.93 -17.43
N GLY A 20 26.31 2.15 -17.02
CA GLY A 20 26.11 3.33 -17.88
C GLY A 20 24.65 3.50 -18.30
N PHE A 21 24.37 4.29 -19.34
CA PHE A 21 23.03 4.40 -19.93
C PHE A 21 22.65 3.20 -20.82
N ALA A 22 23.44 2.12 -20.82
CA ALA A 22 23.14 0.94 -21.60
C ALA A 22 22.12 0.07 -20.84
N CYS A 23 20.98 -0.20 -21.46
CA CYS A 23 19.99 -1.18 -20.99
C CYS A 23 20.54 -2.61 -21.17
N SER A 24 21.58 -2.97 -20.42
CA SER A 24 22.11 -4.34 -20.41
C SER A 24 21.67 -5.09 -19.16
N ASN A 25 21.04 -6.24 -19.36
CA ASN A 25 20.69 -7.18 -18.30
C ASN A 25 21.92 -7.90 -17.71
N SER A 26 23.10 -7.76 -18.31
CA SER A 26 24.34 -8.36 -17.83
C SER A 26 25.06 -7.42 -16.87
N THR A 27 24.48 -7.20 -15.69
CA THR A 27 25.23 -6.55 -14.61
C THR A 27 26.20 -7.58 -14.04
N GLU A 28 27.44 -7.60 -14.58
CA GLU A 28 28.53 -8.47 -14.12
C GLU A 28 29.02 -8.14 -12.70
N ALA A 29 28.42 -7.15 -12.04
CA ALA A 29 28.74 -6.73 -10.69
C ALA A 29 28.02 -7.61 -9.66
N PRO A 30 28.70 -8.56 -8.98
CA PRO A 30 28.07 -9.44 -8.01
C PRO A 30 27.55 -8.70 -6.76
N PHE A 31 28.02 -7.47 -6.50
CA PHE A 31 27.64 -6.69 -5.31
C PHE A 31 26.29 -5.97 -5.44
N LEU A 32 25.80 -5.76 -6.67
CA LEU A 32 24.61 -4.96 -6.95
C LEU A 32 23.32 -5.56 -6.32
N PRO A 33 23.02 -6.87 -6.45
CA PRO A 33 21.85 -7.45 -5.80
C PRO A 33 21.90 -7.34 -4.27
N TYR A 34 23.08 -7.47 -3.66
CA TYR A 34 23.25 -7.30 -2.21
C TYR A 34 23.01 -5.85 -1.77
N TYR A 35 23.55 -4.87 -2.51
CA TYR A 35 23.33 -3.46 -2.24
C TYR A 35 21.84 -3.10 -2.27
N THR A 36 21.12 -3.62 -3.27
CA THR A 36 19.70 -3.34 -3.44
C THR A 36 18.87 -4.00 -2.35
N LEU A 37 19.17 -5.24 -1.97
CA LEU A 37 18.54 -5.89 -0.82
C LEU A 37 18.76 -5.09 0.48
N ILE A 38 19.98 -4.61 0.73
CA ILE A 38 20.27 -3.85 1.96
C ILE A 38 19.53 -2.52 1.98
N SER A 39 19.60 -1.75 0.89
CA SER A 39 19.05 -0.39 0.82
C SER A 39 17.53 -0.35 0.72
N THR A 40 16.91 -1.29 0.00
CA THR A 40 15.46 -1.27 -0.27
C THR A 40 14.65 -2.15 0.68
N LEU A 41 15.27 -3.11 1.36
CA LEU A 41 14.56 -4.06 2.21
C LEU A 41 15.08 -4.01 3.65
N ILE A 42 16.38 -4.25 3.90
CA ILE A 42 16.91 -4.30 5.28
C ILE A 42 16.82 -2.95 5.99
N LEU A 43 17.25 -1.87 5.33
CA LEU A 43 17.27 -0.54 5.94
C LEU A 43 15.86 -0.03 6.28
N PRO A 44 14.85 -0.13 5.39
CA PRO A 44 13.46 0.17 5.73
C PRO A 44 12.90 -0.70 6.85
N VAL A 45 13.20 -2.01 6.89
CA VAL A 45 12.78 -2.91 7.99
C VAL A 45 13.32 -2.42 9.33
N ILE A 46 14.60 -2.05 9.39
CA ILE A 46 15.23 -1.56 10.63
C ILE A 46 14.57 -0.25 11.07
N ILE A 47 14.40 0.71 10.15
CA ILE A 47 13.78 2.01 10.48
C ILE A 47 12.36 1.81 10.98
N VAL A 48 11.54 1.05 10.24
CA VAL A 48 10.15 0.77 10.60
C VAL A 48 10.10 0.01 11.94
N GLY A 49 10.97 -0.98 12.14
CA GLY A 49 11.09 -1.73 13.39
C GLY A 49 11.43 -0.83 14.59
N ILE A 50 12.41 0.06 14.46
CA ILE A 50 12.78 1.01 15.51
C ILE A 50 11.63 1.97 15.80
N CYS A 51 11.02 2.55 14.76
CA CYS A 51 9.89 3.47 14.90
C CYS A 51 8.71 2.80 15.61
N ASN A 52 8.33 1.59 15.19
CA ASN A 52 7.23 0.84 15.79
C ASN A 52 7.53 0.49 17.24
N THR A 53 8.77 0.08 17.56
CA THR A 53 9.18 -0.22 18.93
C THR A 53 9.08 1.01 19.82
N ARG A 54 9.55 2.17 19.35
CA ARG A 54 9.45 3.46 20.07
C ARG A 54 8.00 3.84 20.32
N ILE A 55 7.13 3.69 19.33
CA ILE A 55 5.71 4.02 19.48
C ILE A 55 5.02 3.04 20.43
N LEU A 56 5.33 1.74 20.39
CA LEU A 56 4.81 0.77 21.36
C LEU A 56 5.23 1.09 22.79
N LEU A 57 6.49 1.49 23.00
CA LEU A 57 6.98 1.92 24.31
C LEU A 57 6.27 3.19 24.78
N TYR A 58 6.09 4.16 23.88
CA TYR A 58 5.36 5.39 24.18
C TYR A 58 3.90 5.11 24.56
N VAL A 59 3.21 4.23 23.82
CA VAL A 59 1.83 3.80 24.08
C VAL A 59 1.73 3.11 25.45
N ARG A 60 2.66 2.21 25.78
CA ARG A 60 2.69 1.54 27.08
C ARG A 60 2.87 2.53 28.22
N ASN A 61 3.76 3.51 28.06
CA ASN A 61 4.03 4.50 29.09
C ASN A 61 2.86 5.49 29.24
N SER A 62 2.25 5.91 28.13
CA SER A 62 1.07 6.78 28.10
C SER A 62 -0.15 6.10 28.73
N THR A 63 -0.40 4.82 28.43
CA THR A 63 -1.50 4.05 29.05
C THR A 63 -1.39 4.01 30.58
N ARG A 64 -0.17 4.01 31.12
CA ARG A 64 0.09 4.04 32.56
C ARG A 64 -0.21 5.41 33.19
N GLN A 65 -0.09 6.51 32.43
CA GLN A 65 -0.36 7.88 32.90
C GLN A 65 -1.82 8.32 32.69
N VAL A 66 -2.49 7.84 31.63
CA VAL A 66 -3.87 8.23 31.29
C VAL A 66 -4.92 7.65 32.25
N HIS A 67 -4.58 6.65 33.07
CA HIS A 67 -5.41 6.27 34.21
C HIS A 67 -5.56 7.39 35.25
N THR A 68 -4.68 8.39 35.21
CA THR A 68 -4.62 9.50 36.16
C THR A 68 -5.20 10.81 35.60
N GLU A 69 -5.19 11.01 34.27
CA GLU A 69 -5.58 12.28 33.63
C GLU A 69 -6.47 12.07 32.38
N GLY A 70 -7.81 12.12 32.57
CA GLY A 70 -8.82 12.64 31.64
C GLY A 70 -8.94 12.12 30.18
N ASN A 71 -10.16 11.72 29.81
CA ASN A 71 -10.63 11.18 28.51
C ASN A 71 -10.17 11.86 27.19
N ARG A 72 -9.59 13.06 27.19
CA ARG A 72 -9.28 13.85 25.97
C ARG A 72 -8.02 13.38 25.24
N SER A 73 -7.03 12.87 25.96
CA SER A 73 -5.79 12.28 25.42
C SER A 73 -6.05 10.94 24.69
N ARG A 74 -7.07 10.21 25.13
CA ARG A 74 -7.42 8.87 24.65
C ARG A 74 -7.84 8.84 23.17
N VAL A 75 -8.55 9.86 22.69
CA VAL A 75 -9.09 9.87 21.30
C VAL A 75 -7.99 10.10 20.25
N SER A 76 -7.04 11.03 20.48
CA SER A 76 -5.89 11.22 19.57
C SER A 76 -5.02 9.96 19.53
N HIS A 77 -4.78 9.37 20.71
CA HIS A 77 -3.95 8.19 20.85
C HIS A 77 -4.49 6.97 20.09
N VAL A 78 -5.82 6.73 20.09
CA VAL A 78 -6.43 5.62 19.34
C VAL A 78 -6.27 5.79 17.83
N ARG A 79 -6.33 7.04 17.32
CA ARG A 79 -6.10 7.32 15.90
C ARG A 79 -4.65 7.05 15.49
N ASP A 80 -3.69 7.46 16.30
CA ASP A 80 -2.26 7.31 16.01
C ASP A 80 -1.85 5.83 16.04
N VAL A 81 -2.37 5.05 16.99
CA VAL A 81 -2.18 3.58 17.03
C VAL A 81 -2.82 2.89 15.82
N ARG A 82 -4.00 3.36 15.39
CA ARG A 82 -4.64 2.81 14.19
C ARG A 82 -3.82 3.07 12.93
N LEU A 83 -3.32 4.29 12.76
CA LEU A 83 -2.45 4.67 11.65
C LEU A 83 -1.17 3.82 11.66
N LEU A 84 -0.55 3.64 12.82
CA LEU A 84 0.62 2.78 12.97
C LEU A 84 0.33 1.34 12.52
N LYS A 85 -0.79 0.76 12.97
CA LYS A 85 -1.17 -0.61 12.60
C LYS A 85 -1.38 -0.75 11.09
N ILE A 86 -1.94 0.29 10.44
CA ILE A 86 -2.10 0.34 8.98
C ILE A 86 -0.73 0.40 8.30
N MET A 87 0.17 1.29 8.74
CA MET A 87 1.53 1.41 8.19
C MET A 87 2.34 0.13 8.34
N ILE A 88 2.24 -0.55 9.49
CA ILE A 88 2.85 -1.86 9.72
C ILE A 88 2.25 -2.90 8.77
N GLY A 89 0.92 -2.91 8.62
CA GLY A 89 0.22 -3.83 7.73
C GLY A 89 0.68 -3.69 6.28
N THR A 90 0.70 -2.48 5.74
CA THR A 90 1.18 -2.21 4.38
C THR A 90 2.65 -2.58 4.22
N PHE A 91 3.47 -2.32 5.24
CA PHE A 91 4.88 -2.68 5.20
C PHE A 91 5.11 -4.20 5.13
N ILE A 92 4.33 -4.98 5.88
CA ILE A 92 4.41 -6.45 5.85
C ILE A 92 3.97 -7.00 4.48
N ILE A 93 2.88 -6.47 3.92
CA ILE A 93 2.38 -6.88 2.59
C ILE A 93 3.45 -6.59 1.53
N PHE A 94 4.01 -5.38 1.54
CA PHE A 94 5.12 -5.01 0.68
C PHE A 94 6.31 -5.97 0.84
N PHE A 95 6.72 -6.26 2.07
CA PHE A 95 7.84 -7.17 2.31
C PHE A 95 7.61 -8.58 1.75
N ILE A 96 6.41 -9.14 1.94
CA ILE A 96 6.06 -10.48 1.42
C ILE A 96 6.07 -10.51 -0.11
N GLY A 97 5.65 -9.42 -0.77
CA GLY A 97 5.65 -9.32 -2.23
C GLY A 97 7.03 -9.20 -2.84
N TRP A 98 7.90 -8.41 -2.20
CA TRP A 98 9.20 -8.05 -2.76
C TRP A 98 10.34 -8.97 -2.31
N ALA A 99 10.26 -9.60 -1.13
CA ALA A 99 11.30 -10.48 -0.63
C ALA A 99 11.62 -11.66 -1.58
N PRO A 100 10.64 -12.36 -2.19
CA PRO A 100 10.93 -13.43 -3.14
C PRO A 100 11.73 -12.93 -4.35
N VAL A 101 11.45 -11.72 -4.85
CA VAL A 101 12.17 -11.13 -5.99
C VAL A 101 13.64 -10.88 -5.64
N PHE A 102 13.91 -10.32 -4.46
CA PHE A 102 15.29 -10.09 -4.02
C PHE A 102 16.04 -11.40 -3.76
N LEU A 103 15.37 -12.40 -3.20
CA LEU A 103 15.96 -13.73 -3.02
C LEU A 103 16.30 -14.36 -4.37
N MET A 104 15.40 -14.26 -5.36
CA MET A 104 15.66 -14.74 -6.72
C MET A 104 16.84 -14.03 -7.37
N GLN A 105 17.02 -12.73 -7.16
CA GLN A 105 18.19 -12.01 -7.68
C GLN A 105 19.51 -12.47 -7.07
N ILE A 106 19.51 -12.91 -5.81
CA ILE A 106 20.72 -13.41 -5.13
C ILE A 106 21.00 -14.86 -5.49
N PHE A 107 19.97 -15.71 -5.50
CA PHE A 107 20.12 -17.16 -5.74
C PHE A 107 20.02 -17.57 -7.22
N GLY A 108 19.51 -16.69 -8.08
CA GLY A 108 19.25 -16.94 -9.50
C GLY A 108 20.50 -17.15 -10.35
N GLN A 109 21.70 -16.83 -9.83
CA GLN A 109 22.97 -17.12 -10.50
C GLN A 109 23.21 -18.63 -10.69
N ASN A 110 22.51 -19.50 -9.96
CA ASN A 110 22.77 -20.94 -9.97
C ASN A 110 22.00 -21.72 -11.05
N ASN A 111 21.27 -21.07 -11.98
CA ASN A 111 20.52 -21.71 -13.07
C ASN A 111 19.45 -22.76 -12.67
N VAL A 112 19.10 -22.85 -11.39
CA VAL A 112 18.21 -23.92 -10.88
C VAL A 112 16.71 -23.57 -11.00
N ILE A 113 16.37 -22.33 -11.36
CA ILE A 113 15.00 -21.83 -11.17
C ILE A 113 14.18 -21.93 -12.46
N PRO A 114 13.04 -22.66 -12.46
CA PRO A 114 12.17 -22.77 -13.63
C PRO A 114 11.61 -21.40 -14.04
N SER A 115 11.54 -21.12 -15.34
CA SER A 115 11.05 -19.83 -15.88
C SER A 115 9.63 -19.47 -15.43
N ILE A 116 8.78 -20.47 -15.15
CA ILE A 116 7.43 -20.26 -14.62
C ILE A 116 7.47 -19.66 -13.20
N VAL A 117 8.39 -20.14 -12.36
CA VAL A 117 8.57 -19.66 -10.98
C VAL A 117 9.09 -18.23 -10.99
N ASP A 118 10.03 -17.92 -11.88
CA ASP A 118 10.52 -16.56 -12.09
C ASP A 118 9.40 -15.60 -12.53
N ALA A 119 8.60 -16.00 -13.53
CA ALA A 119 7.45 -15.21 -13.96
C ALA A 119 6.43 -14.96 -12.82
N CYS A 120 6.14 -15.98 -12.00
CA CYS A 120 5.25 -15.82 -10.84
C CYS A 120 5.80 -14.79 -9.85
N PHE A 121 7.09 -14.84 -9.51
CA PHE A 121 7.69 -13.89 -8.58
C PHE A 121 7.80 -12.48 -9.15
N GLN A 122 7.97 -12.32 -10.46
CA GLN A 122 7.94 -10.99 -11.08
C GLN A 122 6.55 -10.31 -11.02
N VAL A 123 5.47 -11.08 -10.99
CA VAL A 123 4.09 -10.54 -10.89
C VAL A 123 3.70 -10.20 -9.44
N LEU A 124 4.33 -10.84 -8.45
CA LEU A 124 4.04 -10.64 -7.02
C LEU A 124 4.10 -9.16 -6.57
N PRO A 125 5.16 -8.38 -6.90
CA PRO A 125 5.26 -6.96 -6.55
C PRO A 125 4.04 -6.15 -7.02
N SER A 126 3.61 -6.35 -8.25
CA SER A 126 2.46 -5.68 -8.84
C SER A 126 1.16 -6.00 -8.09
N LEU A 127 0.97 -7.27 -7.72
CA LEU A 127 -0.18 -7.68 -6.91
C LEU A 127 -0.13 -7.08 -5.51
N THR A 128 1.05 -7.03 -4.87
CA THR A 128 1.17 -6.43 -3.54
C THR A 128 0.91 -4.92 -3.53
N MET A 129 1.35 -4.20 -4.57
CA MET A 129 0.99 -2.79 -4.74
C MET A 129 -0.53 -2.61 -4.88
N LEU A 130 -1.20 -3.49 -5.63
CA LEU A 130 -2.65 -3.47 -5.75
C LEU A 130 -3.34 -3.72 -4.39
N PHE A 131 -2.87 -4.72 -3.63
CA PHE A 131 -3.38 -5.01 -2.29
C PHE A 131 -3.17 -3.85 -1.33
N ASP A 132 -2.01 -3.20 -1.34
CA ASP A 132 -1.73 -2.03 -0.52
C ASP A 132 -2.65 -0.86 -0.85
N VAL A 133 -2.90 -0.59 -2.13
CA VAL A 133 -3.85 0.45 -2.56
C VAL A 133 -5.26 0.13 -2.09
N ILE A 134 -5.72 -1.11 -2.26
CA ILE A 134 -7.05 -1.55 -1.80
C ILE A 134 -7.14 -1.43 -0.27
N PHE A 135 -6.11 -1.86 0.44
CA PHE A 135 -6.04 -1.77 1.90
C PHE A 135 -6.05 -0.32 2.39
N LEU A 136 -5.31 0.57 1.72
CA LEU A 136 -5.29 2.00 2.03
C LEU A 136 -6.66 2.65 1.78
N ILE A 137 -7.32 2.31 0.66
CA ILE A 137 -8.68 2.76 0.36
C ILE A 137 -9.66 2.29 1.44
N TYR A 138 -9.58 1.03 1.85
CA TYR A 138 -10.48 0.44 2.85
C TYR A 138 -10.28 1.04 4.26
N THR A 139 -9.02 1.32 4.61
CA THR A 139 -8.67 1.86 5.92
C THR A 139 -8.90 3.37 6.03
N ASN A 140 -8.93 4.09 4.90
CA ASN A 140 -9.19 5.52 4.86
C ASN A 140 -10.66 5.84 5.12
N GLN A 141 -10.95 6.36 6.32
CA GLN A 141 -12.29 6.59 6.84
C GLN A 141 -13.16 7.55 5.98
N PRO A 142 -12.65 8.71 5.49
CA PRO A 142 -13.39 9.57 4.57
C PRO A 142 -13.68 8.89 3.23
N VAL A 143 -12.73 8.16 2.63
CA VAL A 143 -12.94 7.45 1.35
C VAL A 143 -14.03 6.39 1.50
N ARG A 144 -14.03 5.66 2.63
CA ARG A 144 -15.08 4.71 2.95
C ARG A 144 -16.46 5.36 3.09
N LEU A 145 -16.52 6.57 3.66
CA LEU A 145 -17.77 7.35 3.75
C LEU A 145 -18.24 7.81 2.36
N PHE A 146 -17.34 8.29 1.51
CA PHE A 146 -17.65 8.64 0.12
C PHE A 146 -18.13 7.42 -0.69
N LEU A 147 -17.44 6.27 -0.59
CA LEU A 147 -17.85 5.02 -1.24
C LEU A 147 -19.22 4.55 -0.77
N LYS A 148 -19.50 4.61 0.54
CA LYS A 148 -20.83 4.31 1.07
C LYS A 148 -21.89 5.25 0.50
N GLN A 149 -21.60 6.55 0.40
CA GLN A 149 -22.53 7.52 -0.19
C GLN A 149 -22.77 7.26 -1.68
N LEU A 150 -21.75 6.89 -2.44
CA LEU A 150 -21.87 6.52 -3.85
C LEU A 150 -22.72 5.25 -4.05
N VAL A 151 -22.44 4.20 -3.29
CA VAL A 151 -23.21 2.94 -3.32
C VAL A 151 -24.66 3.15 -2.89
N ILE A 152 -24.92 3.99 -1.88
CA ILE A 152 -26.29 4.28 -1.39
C ILE A 152 -27.04 5.26 -2.33
N ARG A 153 -26.36 6.14 -3.07
CA ARG A 153 -27.00 7.03 -4.06
C ARG A 153 -27.31 6.35 -5.40
N GLN A 154 -26.54 5.33 -5.80
CA GLN A 154 -26.83 4.59 -7.04
C GLN A 154 -28.27 3.99 -7.12
N PRO A 155 -28.87 3.39 -6.08
CA PRO A 155 -30.22 2.85 -6.18
C PRO A 155 -31.30 3.92 -6.39
N GLN A 156 -31.12 5.15 -5.89
CA GLN A 156 -32.11 6.21 -6.07
C GLN A 156 -32.20 6.73 -7.51
N HIS A 157 -31.08 6.73 -8.25
CA HIS A 157 -31.05 7.25 -9.61
C HIS A 157 -31.67 6.28 -10.64
N LEU A 158 -31.62 4.97 -10.37
CA LEU A 158 -32.31 3.94 -11.14
C LEU A 158 -33.81 3.89 -10.83
N GLN A 159 -34.19 4.05 -9.55
CA GLN A 159 -35.58 4.03 -9.13
C GLN A 159 -36.36 5.25 -9.65
N ASN A 160 -35.76 6.46 -9.65
CA ASN A 160 -36.40 7.65 -10.23
C ASN A 160 -36.55 7.60 -11.77
N ARG A 161 -35.70 6.84 -12.47
CA ARG A 161 -35.89 6.60 -13.92
C ARG A 161 -37.10 5.72 -14.18
N HIS A 162 -37.28 4.64 -13.43
CA HIS A 162 -38.45 3.76 -13.58
C HIS A 162 -39.77 4.46 -13.23
N VAL A 163 -39.78 5.30 -12.19
CA VAL A 163 -40.98 6.09 -11.84
C VAL A 163 -41.31 7.12 -12.93
N ARG A 164 -40.32 7.80 -13.51
CA ARG A 164 -40.58 8.74 -14.63
C ARG A 164 -41.05 8.04 -15.91
N THR A 165 -40.56 6.84 -16.23
CA THR A 165 -41.06 6.09 -17.38
C THR A 165 -42.48 5.57 -17.16
N ALA A 166 -42.80 5.11 -15.96
CA ALA A 166 -44.17 4.68 -15.62
C ALA A 166 -45.18 5.84 -15.67
N ILE A 167 -44.80 7.03 -15.17
CA ILE A 167 -45.66 8.22 -15.23
C ILE A 167 -45.88 8.69 -16.68
N LYS A 168 -44.85 8.65 -17.54
CA LYS A 168 -45.01 9.03 -18.96
C LYS A 168 -45.92 8.07 -19.73
N GLN A 169 -45.92 6.77 -19.42
CA GLN A 169 -46.82 5.82 -20.07
C GLN A 169 -48.27 6.01 -19.63
N ASN A 170 -48.53 6.36 -18.37
CA ASN A 170 -49.88 6.51 -17.83
C ASN A 170 -50.59 7.81 -18.30
N ILE A 171 -49.83 8.83 -18.72
CA ILE A 171 -50.38 10.10 -19.24
C ILE A 171 -50.92 9.96 -20.68
N HIS A 172 -50.45 8.97 -21.46
CA HIS A 172 -50.92 8.76 -22.83
C HIS A 172 -52.17 7.87 -22.97
N THR A 173 -52.70 7.35 -21.86
CA THR A 173 -53.87 6.44 -21.83
C THR A 173 -55.15 7.11 -21.31
N ILE A 174 -55.25 8.44 -21.31
CA ILE A 174 -56.50 9.13 -20.94
C ILE A 174 -57.31 9.36 -22.23
N PRO A 175 -58.36 8.57 -22.52
CA PRO A 175 -59.25 8.83 -23.64
C PRO A 175 -60.08 10.09 -23.34
N ASN A 176 -60.03 11.05 -24.26
CA ASN A 176 -60.93 12.20 -24.27
C ASN A 176 -62.35 11.70 -24.52
N HIS A 177 -63.21 11.83 -23.51
CA HIS A 177 -64.64 11.59 -23.59
C HIS A 177 -65.40 12.90 -23.44
#